data_AF-A0A396JDG4-F1
#
_entry.id   AF-A0A396JDG4-F1
#
_cell.length_a   1.000
_cell.length_b   1.000
_cell.length_c   1.000
_cell.angle_alpha   90.00
_cell.angle_beta   90.00
_cell.angle_gamma   90.00
#
_symmetry.space_group_name_H-M   'P 1'
#
loop_
_entity.id
_entity.type
_entity.pdbx_description
1 polymer ?
#
loop_
_entity_poly.entity_id
_entity_poly.type
_entity_poly.pdbx_seq_one_letter_code
_entity_poly.pdbx_strand_id
1 'polypeptide(L)'
;MAFPILGTLPFSYTKNILPPLGKKYSSLATCNPNTFSIKTQCNASSKDAKDDSQTITRRSANSQPSIWTYDYIQSLTNLEVKHTKEFLMLKEKVRMMFNKMENEIDQLEFIDVLQRLGVAYQFNNEIGKILDNIYNSQTSMLKNNLYATSLKFRLLRQHGYNISTGY
;
A
#
# COMPACT_ATOMS: atom_id res chain seq x y z
N MET A 1 16.38 -36.55 -20.34
CA MET A 1 16.89 -36.06 -19.04
C MET A 1 15.84 -35.11 -18.47
N ALA A 2 15.07 -35.59 -17.49
CA ALA A 2 13.95 -34.86 -16.91
C ALA A 2 14.37 -34.27 -15.56
N PHE A 3 14.16 -32.97 -15.36
CA PHE A 3 14.38 -32.29 -14.10
C PHE A 3 13.07 -32.27 -13.29
N PRO A 4 13.08 -32.62 -11.99
CA PRO A 4 11.87 -32.62 -11.18
C PRO A 4 11.51 -31.20 -10.75
N ILE A 5 10.22 -30.88 -10.86
CA ILE A 5 9.61 -29.64 -10.39
C ILE A 5 9.30 -29.85 -8.91
N LEU A 6 10.08 -29.26 -8.00
CA LEU A 6 9.72 -29.19 -6.58
C LEU A 6 8.90 -27.93 -6.35
N GLY A 7 7.61 -28.03 -6.67
CA GLY A 7 6.61 -27.11 -6.15
C GLY A 7 6.35 -27.44 -4.68
N THR A 8 6.55 -26.46 -3.81
CA THR A 8 5.74 -26.06 -2.64
C THR A 8 6.64 -25.42 -1.59
N LEU A 9 6.71 -24.09 -1.59
CA LEU A 9 6.94 -23.34 -0.36
C LEU A 9 5.57 -22.82 0.09
N PRO A 10 5.12 -23.11 1.32
CA PRO A 10 3.97 -22.44 1.88
C PRO A 10 4.43 -21.02 2.19
N PHE A 11 4.07 -20.06 1.33
CA PHE A 11 4.15 -18.66 1.69
C PHE A 11 3.02 -18.41 2.71
N SER A 12 3.27 -18.79 3.95
CA SER A 12 2.40 -18.47 5.08
C SER A 12 2.56 -16.99 5.37
N TYR A 13 1.89 -16.16 4.58
CA TYR A 13 1.66 -14.76 4.90
C TYR A 13 0.83 -14.75 6.19
N THR A 14 1.47 -14.46 7.31
CA THR A 14 0.80 -14.46 8.62
C THR A 14 -0.32 -13.42 8.60
N LYS A 15 -1.54 -13.92 8.81
CA LYS A 15 -2.81 -13.18 8.93
C LYS A 15 -2.81 -12.24 10.14
N ASN A 16 -2.00 -11.19 10.12
CA ASN A 16 -2.02 -10.17 11.19
C ASN A 16 -2.61 -8.83 10.74
N ILE A 17 -3.15 -8.75 9.51
CA ILE A 17 -3.81 -7.52 9.02
C ILE A 17 -5.29 -7.47 9.43
N LEU A 18 -5.88 -8.58 9.86
CA LEU A 18 -7.27 -8.58 10.32
C LEU A 18 -7.30 -8.42 11.85
N PRO A 19 -8.12 -7.51 12.41
CA PRO A 19 -8.38 -7.50 13.84
C PRO A 19 -8.87 -8.89 14.27
N PRO A 20 -8.58 -9.34 15.51
CA PRO A 20 -9.01 -10.65 15.97
C PRO A 20 -10.53 -10.80 15.79
N LEU A 21 -10.93 -11.69 14.88
CA LEU A 21 -12.32 -12.14 14.68
C LEU A 21 -12.75 -12.93 15.91
N GLY A 22 -13.04 -12.22 16.99
CA GLY A 22 -13.18 -12.86 18.29
C GLY A 22 -13.73 -11.91 19.32
N LYS A 23 -14.94 -11.41 19.09
CA LYS A 23 -16.02 -11.22 20.07
C LYS A 23 -17.22 -10.61 19.35
N LYS A 24 -18.35 -11.32 19.34
CA LYS A 24 -19.65 -10.68 19.10
C LYS A 24 -19.89 -9.76 20.28
N TYR A 25 -19.51 -8.50 20.17
CA TYR A 25 -20.01 -7.50 21.10
C TYR A 25 -21.46 -7.25 20.71
N SER A 26 -22.38 -7.84 21.47
CA SER A 26 -23.75 -7.34 21.51
C SER A 26 -23.69 -5.92 22.10
N SER A 27 -23.42 -4.91 21.28
CA SER A 27 -23.51 -3.53 21.72
C SER A 27 -24.98 -3.12 21.70
N LEU A 28 -25.73 -3.54 22.71
CA LEU A 28 -26.67 -2.60 23.32
C LEU A 28 -25.78 -1.55 24.00
N ALA A 29 -25.29 -0.59 23.19
CA ALA A 29 -24.66 0.59 23.72
C ALA A 29 -25.76 1.37 24.44
N THR A 30 -25.95 1.06 25.72
CA THR A 30 -26.63 1.98 26.62
C THR A 30 -25.65 3.12 26.77
N CYS A 31 -25.89 4.23 26.08
CA CYS A 31 -25.14 5.46 26.27
C CYS A 31 -25.34 5.87 27.73
N ASN A 32 -24.36 5.57 28.59
CA ASN A 32 -24.29 6.14 29.91
C ASN A 32 -23.79 7.58 29.75
N PRO A 33 -24.59 8.61 30.06
CA PRO A 33 -24.25 10.01 29.76
C PRO A 33 -23.11 10.60 30.62
N ASN A 34 -22.44 9.79 31.45
CA ASN A 34 -21.58 10.28 32.53
C ASN A 34 -20.06 10.10 32.34
N THR A 35 -19.56 10.04 31.09
CA THR A 35 -18.10 10.09 30.86
C THR A 35 -17.72 11.21 29.90
N PHE A 36 -17.23 12.29 30.52
CA PHE A 36 -16.59 13.49 29.94
C PHE A 36 -17.29 14.11 28.71
N SER A 37 -18.40 14.80 28.97
CA SER A 37 -18.88 15.85 28.06
C SER A 37 -17.91 17.04 28.11
N ILE A 38 -17.08 17.21 27.07
CA ILE A 38 -16.58 18.54 26.74
C ILE A 38 -17.81 19.33 26.29
N LYS A 39 -18.34 20.19 27.18
CA LYS A 39 -19.44 21.09 26.87
C LYS A 39 -18.96 22.15 25.89
N THR A 40 -19.11 21.92 24.58
CA THR A 40 -19.13 23.01 23.61
C THR A 40 -20.50 23.69 23.70
N GLN A 41 -20.55 24.80 24.42
CA GLN A 41 -21.77 25.59 24.57
C GLN A 41 -21.93 26.50 23.34
N CYS A 42 -22.77 26.08 22.39
CA CYS A 42 -23.24 26.96 21.32
C CYS A 42 -24.46 27.72 21.83
N ASN A 43 -24.38 29.06 21.89
CA ASN A 43 -25.47 29.91 22.33
C ASN A 43 -26.38 30.23 21.13
N ALA A 44 -27.58 29.64 21.08
CA ALA A 44 -28.61 30.01 20.11
C ALA A 44 -29.63 30.93 20.77
N SER A 45 -29.91 32.08 20.15
CA SER A 45 -30.95 33.00 20.61
C SER A 45 -32.33 32.43 20.25
N SER A 46 -33.13 32.07 21.26
CA SER A 46 -34.52 31.64 21.08
C SER A 46 -35.41 32.87 20.91
N LYS A 47 -36.00 33.04 19.72
CA LYS A 47 -37.23 33.83 19.56
C LYS A 47 -38.41 32.87 19.61
N ASP A 48 -39.30 33.09 20.56
CA ASP A 48 -40.54 32.31 20.69
C ASP A 48 -41.43 32.55 19.45
N ALA A 49 -41.57 31.53 18.62
CA ALA A 49 -42.52 31.50 17.51
C ALA A 49 -43.46 30.30 17.72
N LYS A 50 -44.75 30.55 17.52
CA LYS A 50 -45.88 29.67 17.83
C LYS A 50 -45.68 28.23 17.34
N ASP A 51 -46.02 27.34 18.25
CA ASP A 51 -46.07 25.89 18.16
C ASP A 51 -46.97 25.40 17.00
N ASP A 52 -46.33 25.00 15.90
CA ASP A 52 -46.81 23.93 15.04
C ASP A 52 -45.68 22.89 15.00
N SER A 53 -45.64 22.03 16.03
CA SER A 53 -44.59 21.03 16.24
C SER A 53 -44.65 19.91 15.19
N GLN A 54 -44.38 20.22 13.92
CA GLN A 54 -43.95 19.18 12.99
C GLN A 54 -42.53 18.78 13.38
N THR A 55 -42.39 17.79 14.26
CA THR A 55 -41.12 17.12 14.53
C THR A 55 -40.54 16.61 13.22
N ILE A 56 -39.53 17.30 12.68
CA ILE A 56 -38.79 16.85 11.51
C ILE A 56 -38.00 15.60 11.92
N THR A 57 -38.60 14.42 11.72
CA THR A 57 -37.97 13.14 12.02
C THR A 57 -36.91 12.85 10.96
N ARG A 58 -35.64 13.07 11.32
CA ARG A 58 -34.51 12.70 10.47
C ARG A 58 -34.35 11.18 10.44
N ARG A 59 -34.26 10.59 9.24
CA ARG A 59 -33.97 9.16 9.08
C ARG A 59 -32.54 8.85 9.55
N SER A 60 -32.38 7.78 10.32
CA SER A 60 -31.07 7.20 10.63
C SER A 60 -30.47 6.60 9.36
N ALA A 61 -29.16 6.77 9.18
CA ALA A 61 -28.43 6.21 8.04
C ALA A 61 -28.14 4.70 8.19
N ASN A 62 -28.32 4.11 9.39
CA ASN A 62 -28.03 2.70 9.71
C ASN A 62 -26.64 2.24 9.22
N SER A 63 -25.64 3.10 9.34
CA SER A 63 -24.27 2.80 8.94
C SER A 63 -23.63 1.78 9.88
N GLN A 64 -22.82 0.89 9.33
CA GLN A 64 -22.05 -0.07 10.11
C GLN A 64 -20.91 0.63 10.85
N PRO A 65 -20.56 0.15 12.06
CA PRO A 65 -19.44 0.70 12.81
C PRO A 65 -18.11 0.41 12.11
N SER A 66 -17.07 1.17 12.48
CA SER A 66 -15.70 0.95 12.02
C SER A 66 -15.21 -0.47 12.34
N ILE A 67 -14.50 -1.07 11.38
CA ILE A 67 -13.80 -2.34 11.58
C ILE A 67 -12.67 -2.21 12.61
N TRP A 68 -12.10 -1.00 12.73
CA TRP A 68 -11.02 -0.69 13.65
C TRP A 68 -11.60 -0.08 14.93
N THR A 69 -11.35 -0.74 16.07
CA THR A 69 -11.69 -0.21 17.39
C THR A 69 -10.63 0.77 17.87
N TYR A 70 -11.05 1.74 18.70
CA TYR A 70 -10.14 2.71 19.28
C TYR A 70 -9.00 2.04 20.05
N ASP A 71 -9.31 1.05 20.88
CA ASP A 71 -8.31 0.30 21.65
C ASP A 71 -7.31 -0.45 20.75
N TYR A 72 -7.79 -1.01 19.63
CA TYR A 72 -6.91 -1.66 18.66
C TYR A 72 -5.94 -0.64 18.06
N ILE A 73 -6.44 0.51 17.58
CA ILE A 73 -5.62 1.56 17.02
C ILE A 73 -4.60 2.07 18.06
N GLN A 74 -5.04 2.27 19.30
CA GLN A 74 -4.19 2.72 20.41
C GLN A 74 -3.11 1.69 20.79
N SER A 75 -3.40 0.39 20.59
CA SER A 75 -2.44 -0.70 20.86
C SER A 75 -1.36 -0.84 19.80
N LEU A 76 -1.52 -0.22 18.62
CA LEU A 76 -0.51 -0.24 17.57
C LEU A 76 0.72 0.51 18.05
N THR A 77 1.75 -0.23 18.43
CA THR A 77 3.07 0.33 18.71
C THR A 77 3.86 0.38 17.41
N ASN A 78 4.64 1.44 17.24
CA ASN A 78 5.68 1.46 16.20
C ASN A 78 6.75 0.46 16.63
N LEU A 79 6.61 -0.78 16.15
CA LEU A 79 7.66 -1.77 16.26
C LEU A 79 8.80 -1.27 15.37
N GLU A 80 9.81 -0.64 15.98
CA GLU A 80 11.06 -0.37 15.28
C GLU A 80 11.59 -1.71 14.78
N VAL A 81 11.53 -1.90 13.47
CA VAL A 81 12.05 -3.09 12.82
C VAL A 81 13.56 -3.00 12.94
N LYS A 82 14.11 -3.58 14.00
CA LYS A 82 15.55 -3.71 14.18
C LYS A 82 16.09 -4.40 12.93
N HIS A 83 16.92 -3.70 12.16
CA HIS A 83 17.56 -4.27 10.99
C HIS A 83 18.41 -5.45 11.44
N THR A 84 17.90 -6.66 11.22
CA THR A 84 18.62 -7.88 11.53
C THR A 84 19.78 -8.02 10.54
N LYS A 85 20.82 -8.73 10.96
CA LYS A 85 21.93 -9.07 10.07
C LYS A 85 21.44 -9.72 8.77
N GLU A 86 20.40 -10.57 8.87
CA GLU A 86 19.77 -11.23 7.74
C GLU A 86 19.14 -10.25 6.76
N PHE A 87 18.42 -9.24 7.25
CA PHE A 87 17.83 -8.20 6.42
C PHE A 87 18.91 -7.44 5.64
N LEU A 88 19.99 -7.02 6.31
CA LEU A 88 21.09 -6.31 5.66
C LEU A 88 21.79 -7.19 4.61
N MET A 89 22.03 -8.46 4.93
CA MET A 89 22.61 -9.42 3.98
C MET A 89 21.70 -9.63 2.77
N LEU A 90 20.39 -9.73 2.96
CA LEU A 90 19.44 -9.89 1.86
C LEU A 90 19.36 -8.63 1.00
N LYS A 91 19.36 -7.46 1.62
CA LYS A 91 19.40 -6.17 0.92
C LYS A 91 20.63 -6.07 0.02
N GLU A 92 21.81 -6.42 0.53
CA GLU A 92 23.04 -6.42 -0.28
C GLU A 92 23.03 -7.49 -1.38
N LYS A 93 22.42 -8.67 -1.15
CA LYS A 93 22.22 -9.66 -2.23
C LYS A 93 21.37 -9.10 -3.37
N VAL A 94 20.27 -8.42 -3.05
CA VAL A 94 19.40 -7.77 -4.05
C VAL A 94 20.18 -6.69 -4.81
N ARG A 95 21.02 -5.91 -4.12
CA ARG A 95 21.93 -4.93 -4.77
C ARG A 95 22.89 -5.59 -5.76
N MET A 96 23.51 -6.70 -5.38
CA MET A 96 24.40 -7.43 -6.29
C MET A 96 23.66 -8.00 -7.50
N MET A 97 22.39 -8.39 -7.36
CA MET A 97 21.59 -8.88 -8.49
C MET A 97 21.41 -7.80 -9.56
N PHE A 98 21.24 -6.52 -9.19
CA PHE A 98 21.21 -5.42 -10.16
C PHE A 98 22.49 -5.35 -11.01
N ASN A 99 23.66 -5.55 -10.41
CA ASN A 99 24.94 -5.47 -11.11
C ASN A 99 25.25 -6.70 -11.97
N LYS A 100 24.62 -7.85 -11.69
CA LYS A 100 24.86 -9.10 -12.42
C LYS A 100 24.03 -9.20 -13.70
N MET A 101 22.90 -8.49 -13.78
CA MET A 101 22.06 -8.53 -14.97
C MET A 101 22.63 -7.63 -16.06
N GLU A 102 22.92 -8.23 -17.23
CA GLU A 102 23.43 -7.51 -18.41
C GLU A 102 22.31 -7.15 -19.39
N ASN A 103 21.24 -7.95 -19.45
CA ASN A 103 20.13 -7.73 -20.37
C ASN A 103 19.17 -6.66 -19.85
N GLU A 104 18.82 -5.69 -20.70
CA GLU A 104 17.87 -4.61 -20.38
C GLU A 104 16.48 -5.15 -19.98
N ILE A 105 16.02 -6.24 -20.62
CA ILE A 105 14.71 -6.84 -20.32
C ILE A 105 14.71 -7.41 -18.90
N ASP A 106 15.71 -8.22 -18.56
CA ASP A 106 15.84 -8.84 -17.23
C ASP A 106 15.91 -7.77 -16.13
N GLN A 107 16.63 -6.66 -16.39
CA GLN A 107 16.70 -5.52 -15.50
C GLN A 107 15.33 -4.87 -15.28
N LEU A 108 14.56 -4.63 -16.36
CA LEU A 108 13.21 -4.06 -16.26
C LEU A 108 12.24 -4.99 -15.52
N GLU A 109 12.30 -6.30 -15.78
CA GLU A 109 11.49 -7.29 -15.06
C GLU A 109 11.83 -7.31 -13.57
N PHE A 110 13.11 -7.24 -13.23
CA PHE A 110 13.53 -7.21 -11.84
C PHE A 110 13.03 -5.97 -11.11
N ILE A 111 13.10 -4.80 -11.76
CA ILE A 111 12.52 -3.56 -11.22
C ILE A 111 11.01 -3.74 -10.99
N ASP A 112 10.29 -4.29 -11.96
CA ASP A 112 8.84 -4.51 -11.85
C ASP A 112 8.49 -5.43 -10.66
N VAL A 113 9.24 -6.52 -10.49
CA VAL A 113 9.06 -7.45 -9.37
C VAL A 113 9.29 -6.74 -8.03
N LEU A 114 10.35 -5.94 -7.90
CA LEU A 114 10.63 -5.20 -6.67
C LEU A 114 9.56 -4.15 -6.34
N GLN A 115 9.00 -3.50 -7.37
CA GLN A 115 7.89 -2.56 -7.19
C GLN A 115 6.62 -3.26 -6.73
N ARG A 116 6.28 -4.40 -7.33
CA ARG A 116 5.10 -5.21 -6.96
C ARG A 116 5.23 -5.83 -5.57
N LEU A 117 6.45 -6.12 -5.13
CA LEU A 117 6.75 -6.54 -3.77
C LEU A 117 6.71 -5.39 -2.75
N GLY A 118 6.63 -4.13 -3.19
CA GLY A 118 6.61 -2.96 -2.30
C GLY A 118 7.95 -2.67 -1.63
N VAL A 119 9.06 -3.23 -2.12
CA VAL A 119 10.40 -3.04 -1.55
C VAL A 119 11.32 -2.18 -2.43
N ALA A 120 10.86 -1.76 -3.61
CA ALA A 120 11.62 -0.94 -4.55
C ALA A 120 12.16 0.36 -3.93
N TYR A 121 11.47 0.95 -2.95
CA TYR A 121 11.88 2.19 -2.28
C TYR A 121 13.27 2.11 -1.63
N GLN A 122 13.75 0.89 -1.31
CA GLN A 122 15.07 0.69 -0.72
C GLN A 122 16.22 0.77 -1.73
N PHE A 123 15.90 0.73 -3.02
CA PHE A 123 16.85 0.64 -4.14
C PHE A 123 16.65 1.76 -5.17
N ASN A 124 16.11 2.91 -4.75
CA ASN A 124 15.80 4.02 -5.65
C ASN A 124 17.01 4.46 -6.49
N ASN A 125 18.21 4.43 -5.92
CA ASN A 125 19.43 4.83 -6.62
C ASN A 125 19.82 3.84 -7.72
N GLU A 126 19.74 2.54 -7.43
CA GLU A 126 20.03 1.46 -8.37
C GLU A 126 19.01 1.45 -9.50
N ILE A 127 17.71 1.57 -9.16
CA ILE A 127 16.61 1.64 -10.12
C ILE A 127 16.75 2.86 -11.03
N GLY A 128 17.02 4.04 -10.46
CA GLY A 128 17.21 5.27 -11.23
C GLY A 128 18.34 5.15 -12.25
N LYS A 129 19.51 4.65 -11.84
CA LYS A 129 20.66 4.43 -12.73
C LYS A 129 20.33 3.52 -13.91
N ILE A 130 19.61 2.42 -13.66
CA ILE A 130 19.23 1.47 -14.71
C ILE A 130 18.24 2.13 -15.68
N LEU A 131 17.22 2.81 -15.15
CA LEU A 131 16.23 3.48 -15.99
C LEU A 131 16.83 4.64 -16.80
N ASP A 132 17.77 5.40 -16.22
CA ASP A 132 18.54 6.42 -16.93
C ASP A 132 19.33 5.80 -18.09
N ASN A 133 20.02 4.68 -17.84
CA ASN A 133 20.77 3.98 -18.88
C ASN A 133 19.85 3.50 -20.00
N ILE A 134 18.71 2.88 -19.66
CA ILE A 134 17.74 2.37 -20.62
C ILE A 134 17.02 3.50 -21.38
N TYR A 135 16.79 4.64 -20.74
CA TYR A 135 16.19 5.80 -21.39
C TYR A 135 17.12 6.39 -22.45
N ASN A 136 18.40 6.51 -22.12
CA ASN A 136 19.43 7.04 -23.02
C ASN A 136 19.90 6.01 -24.06
N SER A 137 19.66 4.71 -23.83
CA SER A 137 20.02 3.67 -24.80
C SER A 137 19.09 3.70 -26.02
N GLN A 138 19.69 3.81 -27.21
CA GLN A 138 19.00 3.71 -28.50
C GLN A 138 18.86 2.25 -28.98
N THR A 139 18.75 1.30 -28.04
CA THR A 139 18.72 -0.13 -28.36
C THR A 139 17.47 -0.49 -29.16
N SER A 140 17.70 -0.99 -30.38
CA SER A 140 16.65 -1.50 -31.27
C SER A 140 16.06 -2.83 -30.79
N MET A 141 16.74 -3.54 -29.88
CA MET A 141 16.33 -4.85 -29.39
C MET A 141 14.94 -4.85 -28.75
N LEU A 142 14.61 -3.80 -27.99
CA LEU A 142 13.31 -3.70 -27.31
C LEU A 142 12.16 -3.42 -28.28
N LYS A 143 12.43 -2.73 -29.40
CA LYS A 143 11.40 -2.26 -30.35
C LYS A 143 10.65 -3.40 -31.03
N ASN A 144 11.25 -4.57 -31.16
CA ASN A 144 10.66 -5.72 -31.84
C ASN A 144 9.82 -6.60 -30.92
N ASN A 145 9.80 -6.33 -29.61
CA ASN A 145 9.06 -7.09 -28.62
C ASN A 145 8.04 -6.20 -27.91
N LEU A 146 6.74 -6.50 -28.11
CA LEU A 146 5.63 -5.75 -27.53
C LEU A 146 5.69 -5.75 -26.00
N TYR A 147 5.98 -6.91 -25.40
CA TYR A 147 6.09 -7.03 -23.94
C TYR A 147 7.20 -6.14 -23.41
N ALA A 148 8.40 -6.26 -23.97
CA ALA A 148 9.55 -5.47 -23.53
C ALA A 148 9.35 -3.95 -23.75
N THR A 149 8.77 -3.56 -24.89
CA THR A 149 8.44 -2.16 -25.19
C THR A 149 7.40 -1.61 -24.21
N SER A 150 6.32 -2.35 -23.96
CA SER A 150 5.27 -1.91 -23.02
C SER A 150 5.78 -1.81 -21.59
N LEU A 151 6.65 -2.73 -21.15
CA LEU A 151 7.27 -2.72 -19.84
C LEU A 151 8.20 -1.52 -19.67
N LYS A 152 9.10 -1.29 -20.63
CA LYS A 152 9.96 -0.10 -20.68
C LYS A 152 9.12 1.18 -20.64
N PHE A 153 8.10 1.27 -21.48
CA PHE A 153 7.23 2.45 -21.55
C PHE A 153 6.58 2.75 -20.20
N ARG A 154 5.96 1.74 -19.59
CA ARG A 154 5.30 1.88 -18.29
C ARG A 154 6.27 2.33 -17.21
N LEU A 155 7.41 1.63 -17.05
CA LEU A 155 8.37 1.93 -15.99
C LEU A 155 8.96 3.33 -16.14
N LEU A 156 9.35 3.73 -17.35
CA LEU A 156 9.88 5.07 -17.60
C LEU A 156 8.85 6.17 -17.27
N ARG A 157 7.58 6.01 -17.66
CA ARG A 157 6.53 6.98 -17.30
C ARG A 157 6.29 7.05 -15.79
N GLN A 158 6.28 5.91 -15.11
CA GLN A 158 6.10 5.86 -13.65
C GLN A 158 7.20 6.62 -12.91
N HIS A 159 8.42 6.66 -13.44
CA HIS A 159 9.55 7.39 -12.88
C HIS A 159 9.73 8.80 -13.45
N GLY A 160 8.76 9.31 -14.22
CA GLY A 160 8.72 10.70 -14.69
C GLY A 160 9.53 10.98 -15.96
N TYR A 161 10.03 9.96 -16.65
CA TYR A 161 10.71 10.16 -17.93
C TYR A 161 9.73 10.55 -19.03
N ASN A 162 10.12 11.54 -19.84
CA ASN A 162 9.33 11.98 -20.98
C ASN A 162 9.60 11.08 -22.20
N ILE A 163 8.80 10.04 -22.36
CA ILE A 163 8.87 9.16 -23.52
C ILE A 163 7.77 9.48 -24.53
N SER A 164 8.14 9.56 -25.82
CA SER A 164 7.17 9.74 -26.90
C SER A 164 6.22 8.55 -26.97
N THR A 165 4.94 8.82 -27.25
CA THR A 165 3.87 7.83 -27.38
C THR A 165 3.80 7.18 -28.77
N GLY A 166 4.57 7.67 -29.76
CA GLY A 166 4.60 7.05 -31.09
C GLY A 166 5.25 7.92 -32.17
N TYR A 167 6.00 7.21 -33.03
CA TYR A 167 6.52 7.46 -34.40
C TYR A 167 7.11 8.83 -34.74
#